data_AF-A0A2H3ALH0-F1
#
_entry.id   AF-A0A2H3ALH0-F1
#
_cell.length_a   1.000
_cell.length_b   1.000
_cell.length_c   1.000
_cell.angle_alpha   90.00
_cell.angle_beta   90.00
_cell.angle_gamma   90.00
#
_symmetry.space_group_name_H-M   'P 1'
#
loop_
_entity.id
_entity.type
_entity.pdbx_description
1 polymer ?
#
loop_
_entity_poly.entity_id
_entity_poly.type
_entity_poly.pdbx_seq_one_letter_code
_entity_poly.pdbx_strand_id
1 'polypeptide(L)'
;MPEQRETSPNAIVKQEVDAEEIVADTSAQDQPAGSFYVSTRYDINQHFHDEQVEWIEANLEVFEQAVLAGRHFLWLEPFFEAWFQRWPENEDGMYCAAEEADDIVDRKKNILRILTMRLEARWNRLWGDEEDPQSIVIKLGILEYLHEFLDRDFN
;
A
#
# COMPACT_ATOMS: atom_id res chain seq x y z
N MET A 1 -53.12 -42.34 25.92
CA MET A 1 -54.32 -42.88 25.24
C MET A 1 -55.36 -41.77 25.13
N PRO A 2 -56.12 -41.73 24.04
CA PRO A 2 -56.24 -40.59 23.13
C PRO A 2 -57.61 -39.91 23.18
N GLU A 3 -57.76 -38.75 22.54
CA GLU A 3 -58.95 -38.48 21.72
C GLU A 3 -58.59 -37.52 20.58
N GLN A 4 -58.58 -38.07 19.36
CA GLN A 4 -58.65 -37.32 18.12
C GLN A 4 -60.11 -36.89 17.91
N ARG A 5 -60.34 -35.70 17.37
CA ARG A 5 -61.44 -35.48 16.42
C ARG A 5 -60.97 -34.63 15.25
N GLU A 6 -61.12 -35.25 14.09
CA GLU A 6 -60.92 -34.74 12.75
C GLU A 6 -61.93 -33.64 12.43
N THR A 7 -61.58 -32.72 11.52
CA THR A 7 -62.34 -32.49 10.27
C THR A 7 -61.65 -31.41 9.44
N SER A 8 -61.24 -31.80 8.23
CA SER A 8 -60.94 -30.89 7.11
C SER A 8 -62.26 -30.47 6.45
N PRO A 9 -62.35 -29.32 5.74
CA PRO A 9 -62.20 -29.42 4.28
C PRO A 9 -61.62 -28.17 3.58
N ASN A 10 -61.08 -28.43 2.38
CA ASN A 10 -60.61 -27.51 1.35
C ASN A 10 -61.47 -26.27 1.11
N ALA A 11 -60.80 -25.12 0.88
CA ALA A 11 -61.28 -24.07 0.00
C ALA A 11 -60.08 -23.39 -0.70
N ILE A 12 -59.95 -23.66 -2.01
CA ILE A 12 -59.09 -22.92 -2.94
C ILE A 12 -59.95 -21.81 -3.55
N VAL A 13 -59.67 -20.54 -3.29
CA VAL A 13 -60.05 -19.40 -4.17
C VAL A 13 -59.02 -18.25 -4.05
N LYS A 14 -58.23 -18.12 -5.11
CA LYS A 14 -57.83 -16.90 -5.86
C LYS A 14 -57.57 -15.57 -5.11
N GLN A 15 -56.28 -15.22 -5.05
CA GLN A 15 -55.67 -14.06 -5.74
C GLN A 15 -56.26 -12.66 -5.56
N GLU A 16 -55.59 -11.82 -4.76
CA GLU A 16 -55.34 -10.37 -4.95
C GLU A 16 -53.86 -10.15 -4.57
N VAL A 17 -52.91 -10.20 -5.51
CA VAL A 17 -52.26 -9.06 -6.16
C VAL A 17 -52.32 -7.73 -5.39
N ASP A 18 -51.26 -7.46 -4.64
CA ASP A 18 -50.53 -6.20 -4.70
C ASP A 18 -49.04 -6.52 -4.51
N ALA A 19 -48.38 -6.82 -5.62
CA ALA A 19 -46.93 -6.79 -5.69
C ALA A 19 -46.56 -5.35 -6.03
N GLU A 20 -46.19 -4.58 -5.01
CA GLU A 20 -45.49 -3.32 -5.23
C GLU A 20 -44.19 -3.62 -5.98
N GLU A 21 -44.19 -3.10 -7.20
CA GLU A 21 -43.19 -3.16 -8.23
C GLU A 21 -41.92 -2.43 -7.76
N ILE A 22 -41.01 -3.14 -7.08
CA ILE A 22 -39.64 -2.66 -6.94
C ILE A 22 -38.95 -2.94 -8.28
N VAL A 23 -39.05 -1.97 -9.18
CA VAL A 23 -38.16 -1.88 -10.35
C VAL A 23 -36.76 -1.56 -9.83
N ALA A 24 -36.07 -2.58 -9.33
CA ALA A 24 -34.61 -2.54 -9.23
C ALA A 24 -34.09 -2.90 -10.62
N ASP A 25 -34.00 -1.88 -11.46
CA ASP A 25 -33.15 -1.87 -12.65
C ASP A 25 -31.74 -2.27 -12.20
N THR A 26 -31.46 -3.57 -12.26
CA THR A 26 -30.14 -4.14 -12.04
C THR A 26 -29.36 -3.95 -13.34
N SER A 27 -29.16 -2.68 -13.68
CA SER A 27 -28.05 -2.29 -14.51
C SER A 27 -26.80 -2.56 -13.69
N ALA A 28 -26.23 -3.75 -13.89
CA ALA A 28 -24.89 -4.10 -13.46
C ALA A 28 -23.94 -3.04 -14.03
N GLN A 29 -23.68 -2.00 -13.24
CA GLN A 29 -22.54 -1.13 -13.47
C GLN A 29 -21.33 -1.94 -13.03
N ASP A 30 -20.67 -2.51 -14.03
CA ASP A 30 -19.23 -2.74 -14.05
C ASP A 30 -18.54 -1.58 -13.32
N GLN A 31 -18.23 -1.76 -12.05
CA GLN A 31 -17.20 -0.95 -11.43
C GLN A 31 -15.89 -1.43 -12.07
N PRO A 32 -15.15 -0.56 -12.77
CA PRO A 32 -13.84 -0.95 -13.25
C PRO A 32 -12.99 -1.30 -12.03
N ALA A 33 -12.60 -2.57 -11.94
CA ALA A 33 -11.44 -2.98 -11.17
C ALA A 33 -10.24 -2.23 -11.75
N GLY A 34 -9.87 -1.09 -11.16
CA GLY A 34 -8.77 -0.30 -11.68
C GLY A 34 -8.77 1.14 -11.19
N SER A 35 -8.07 1.37 -10.08
CA SER A 35 -7.34 2.61 -9.89
C SER A 35 -6.06 2.29 -9.14
N PHE A 36 -4.98 2.06 -9.89
CA PHE A 36 -3.63 1.91 -9.39
C PHE A 36 -3.23 3.20 -8.66
N TYR A 37 -2.96 3.11 -7.36
CA TYR A 37 -2.10 4.10 -6.71
C TYR A 37 -0.67 3.74 -7.14
N VAL A 38 -0.19 4.39 -8.19
CA VAL A 38 1.24 4.66 -8.31
C VAL A 38 1.35 6.05 -7.71
N SER A 39 1.69 6.15 -6.43
CA SER A 39 1.55 7.43 -5.75
C SER A 39 2.39 8.52 -6.44
N THR A 40 1.71 9.43 -7.14
CA THR A 40 2.23 10.74 -7.56
C THR A 40 2.47 11.65 -6.36
N ARG A 41 2.65 11.08 -5.16
CA ARG A 41 2.73 11.78 -3.87
C ARG A 41 4.08 12.42 -3.64
N TYR A 42 5.13 11.88 -4.25
CA TYR A 42 6.49 12.35 -4.01
C TYR A 42 7.04 13.07 -5.21
N ASP A 43 7.45 14.31 -4.98
CA ASP A 43 8.34 15.03 -5.86
C ASP A 43 9.78 14.80 -5.37
N ILE A 44 10.54 14.01 -6.15
CA ILE A 44 11.94 13.70 -5.85
C ILE A 44 12.79 14.75 -6.58
N ASN A 45 13.10 15.82 -5.87
CA ASN A 45 13.81 16.98 -6.42
C ASN A 45 15.35 16.82 -6.44
N GLN A 46 15.88 15.70 -5.94
CA GLN A 46 17.30 15.36 -6.04
C GLN A 46 17.54 14.34 -7.15
N HIS A 47 18.59 14.56 -7.94
CA HIS A 47 19.00 13.60 -8.96
C HIS A 47 19.67 12.39 -8.31
N PHE A 48 19.38 11.21 -8.86
CA PHE A 48 20.04 9.95 -8.56
C PHE A 48 20.60 9.39 -9.86
N HIS A 49 21.83 8.90 -9.82
CA HIS A 49 22.42 8.17 -10.94
C HIS A 49 21.77 6.79 -11.09
N ASP A 50 21.81 6.22 -12.29
CA ASP A 50 21.22 4.90 -12.56
C ASP A 50 21.78 3.83 -11.60
N GLU A 51 23.09 3.84 -11.34
CA GLU A 51 23.73 2.91 -10.39
C GLU A 51 23.22 3.04 -8.95
N GLN A 52 22.81 4.25 -8.55
CA GLN A 52 22.26 4.52 -7.23
C GLN A 52 20.85 3.96 -7.12
N VAL A 53 20.04 4.13 -8.17
CA VAL A 53 18.68 3.57 -8.25
C VAL A 53 18.73 2.04 -8.29
N GLU A 54 19.60 1.45 -9.10
CA GLU A 54 19.81 0.00 -9.17
C GLU A 54 20.19 -0.58 -7.80
N TRP A 55 21.03 0.11 -7.05
CA TRP A 55 21.43 -0.32 -5.72
C TRP A 55 20.27 -0.28 -4.71
N ILE A 56 19.42 0.75 -4.76
CA ILE A 56 18.19 0.79 -3.96
C ILE A 56 17.28 -0.38 -4.32
N GLU A 57 17.09 -0.65 -5.60
CA GLU A 57 16.23 -1.73 -6.09
C GLU A 57 16.75 -3.12 -5.69
N ALA A 58 18.07 -3.32 -5.71
CA ALA A 58 18.69 -4.57 -5.27
C ALA A 58 18.41 -4.88 -3.77
N ASN A 59 18.14 -3.84 -2.97
CA ASN A 59 17.84 -3.97 -1.55
C ASN A 59 16.33 -4.04 -1.23
N LEU A 60 15.47 -3.89 -2.25
CA LEU A 60 14.03 -3.74 -2.06
C LEU A 60 13.38 -4.95 -1.38
N GLU A 61 13.80 -6.16 -1.72
CA GLU A 61 13.24 -7.39 -1.12
C GLU A 61 13.59 -7.53 0.37
N VAL A 62 14.79 -7.12 0.76
CA VAL A 62 15.21 -7.14 2.18
C VAL A 62 14.46 -6.06 2.95
N PHE A 63 14.29 -4.88 2.34
CA PHE A 63 13.45 -3.82 2.91
C PHE A 63 12.00 -4.26 3.08
N GLU A 64 11.40 -4.92 2.08
CA GLU A 64 10.05 -5.48 2.15
C GLU A 64 9.89 -6.42 3.35
N GLN A 65 10.83 -7.35 3.54
CA GLN A 65 10.82 -8.27 4.69
C GLN A 65 10.95 -7.52 6.03
N ALA A 66 11.80 -6.50 6.11
CA ALA A 66 11.96 -5.69 7.30
C ALA A 66 10.69 -4.88 7.62
N VAL A 67 10.02 -4.35 6.60
CA VAL A 67 8.75 -3.63 6.71
C VAL A 67 7.65 -4.56 7.22
N LEU A 68 7.48 -5.73 6.61
CA LEU A 68 6.48 -6.73 7.04
C LEU A 68 6.74 -7.23 8.46
N ALA A 69 7.99 -7.27 8.90
CA ALA A 69 8.37 -7.63 10.27
C ALA A 69 8.27 -6.46 11.28
N GLY A 70 7.93 -5.24 10.85
CA GLY A 70 7.91 -4.05 11.70
C GLY A 70 9.30 -3.59 12.17
N ARG A 71 10.37 -3.96 11.44
CA ARG A 71 11.78 -3.70 11.78
C ARG A 71 12.48 -2.76 10.79
N HIS A 72 11.74 -2.07 9.95
CA HIS A 72 12.30 -1.19 8.91
C HIS A 72 13.24 -0.11 9.48
N PHE A 73 12.94 0.48 10.65
CA PHE A 73 13.87 1.42 11.31
C PHE A 73 15.25 0.83 11.61
N LEU A 74 15.28 -0.38 12.17
CA LEU A 74 16.52 -1.08 12.49
C LEU A 74 17.31 -1.46 11.23
N TRP A 75 16.61 -1.59 10.10
CA TRP A 75 17.24 -1.87 8.81
C TRP A 75 17.73 -0.60 8.12
N LEU A 76 17.02 0.52 8.26
CA LEU A 76 17.36 1.78 7.57
C LEU A 76 18.67 2.39 8.05
N GLU A 77 18.99 2.33 9.35
CA GLU A 77 20.26 2.87 9.87
C GLU A 77 21.50 2.25 9.19
N PRO A 78 21.73 0.93 9.21
CA PRO A 78 22.90 0.34 8.56
C PRO A 78 22.84 0.48 7.03
N PHE A 79 21.65 0.52 6.44
CA PHE A 79 21.49 0.78 5.01
C PHE A 79 21.97 2.19 4.63
N PHE A 80 21.59 3.23 5.39
CA PHE A 80 22.06 4.59 5.16
C PHE A 80 23.56 4.72 5.43
N GLU A 81 24.10 4.07 6.46
CA GLU A 81 25.54 4.06 6.70
C GLU A 81 26.29 3.49 5.48
N ALA A 82 25.85 2.36 4.95
CA ALA A 82 26.44 1.76 3.75
C ALA A 82 26.28 2.66 2.51
N TRP A 83 25.15 3.36 2.37
CA TRP A 83 24.92 4.33 1.31
C TRP A 83 25.96 5.46 1.34
N PHE A 84 26.07 6.17 2.47
CA PHE A 84 26.93 7.35 2.58
C PHE A 84 28.43 6.99 2.62
N GLN A 85 28.78 5.76 2.99
CA GLN A 85 30.14 5.25 2.78
C GLN A 85 30.49 5.09 1.29
N ARG A 86 29.51 4.74 0.46
CA ARG A 86 29.71 4.51 -0.98
C ARG A 86 29.57 5.78 -1.82
N TRP A 87 28.62 6.64 -1.46
CA TRP A 87 28.34 7.93 -2.11
C TRP A 87 28.28 9.03 -1.04
N PRO A 88 29.43 9.59 -0.64
CA PRO A 88 29.47 10.71 0.31
C PRO A 88 28.81 11.96 -0.31
N GLU A 89 27.99 12.69 0.45
CA GLU A 89 27.37 13.93 -0.06
C GLU A 89 28.38 15.07 -0.24
N ASN A 90 29.48 15.04 0.52
CA ASN A 90 30.50 16.09 0.53
C ASN A 90 31.90 15.52 0.27
N GLU A 91 32.08 14.78 -0.82
CA GLU A 91 33.36 14.12 -1.15
C GLU A 91 34.55 15.11 -1.17
N ASP A 92 34.33 16.32 -1.69
CA ASP A 92 35.35 17.36 -1.82
C ASP A 92 35.45 18.30 -0.60
N GLY A 93 34.58 18.15 0.41
CA GLY A 93 34.56 19.02 1.59
C GLY A 93 34.18 20.47 1.29
N MET A 94 33.41 20.71 0.23
CA MET A 94 33.02 22.05 -0.24
C MET A 94 31.92 22.68 0.61
N TYR A 95 31.05 21.89 1.23
CA TYR A 95 29.94 22.36 2.04
C TYR A 95 30.33 22.54 3.51
N CYS A 96 29.69 23.48 4.20
CA CYS A 96 29.82 23.55 5.64
C CYS A 96 29.01 22.44 6.32
N ALA A 97 29.37 22.09 7.57
CA ALA A 97 28.75 20.97 8.28
C ALA A 97 27.22 21.08 8.45
N ALA A 98 26.67 22.29 8.46
CA ALA A 98 25.23 22.51 8.53
C ALA A 98 24.54 22.16 7.20
N GLU A 99 25.10 22.62 6.08
CA GLU A 99 24.60 22.32 4.73
C GLU A 99 24.69 20.82 4.44
N GLU A 100 25.81 20.18 4.80
CA GLU A 100 25.98 18.73 4.64
C GLU A 100 24.97 17.93 5.47
N ALA A 101 24.65 18.38 6.69
CA ALA A 101 23.66 17.71 7.52
C ALA A 101 22.25 17.81 6.92
N ASP A 102 21.88 18.96 6.39
CA ASP A 102 20.59 19.16 5.72
C ASP A 102 20.50 18.31 4.45
N ASP A 103 21.55 18.27 3.63
CA ASP A 103 21.62 17.44 2.41
C ASP A 103 21.51 15.95 2.72
N ILE A 104 22.16 15.47 3.79
CA ILE A 104 22.05 14.09 4.27
C ILE A 104 20.61 13.75 4.66
N VAL A 105 19.91 14.65 5.35
CA VAL A 105 18.52 14.45 5.75
C VAL A 105 17.63 14.35 4.52
N ASP A 106 17.77 15.28 3.57
CA ASP A 106 17.02 15.29 2.32
C ASP A 106 17.31 14.04 1.47
N ARG A 107 18.56 13.59 1.43
CA ARG A 107 18.93 12.35 0.73
C ARG A 107 18.24 11.14 1.35
N LYS A 108 18.31 10.98 2.67
CA LYS A 108 17.65 9.87 3.38
C LYS A 108 16.15 9.85 3.08
N LYS A 109 15.51 11.02 3.10
CA LYS A 109 14.09 11.19 2.76
C LYS A 109 13.80 10.72 1.34
N ASN A 110 14.59 11.17 0.36
CA ASN A 110 14.39 10.80 -1.04
C ASN A 110 14.65 9.31 -1.30
N ILE A 111 15.66 8.70 -0.68
CA ILE A 111 15.88 7.26 -0.79
C ILE A 111 14.69 6.48 -0.23
N LEU A 112 14.19 6.88 0.95
CA LEU A 112 13.03 6.21 1.54
C LEU A 112 11.77 6.37 0.68
N ARG A 113 11.56 7.54 0.06
CA ARG A 113 10.48 7.73 -0.93
C ARG A 113 10.62 6.76 -2.10
N ILE A 114 11.83 6.61 -2.65
CA ILE A 114 12.10 5.65 -3.73
C ILE A 114 11.77 4.23 -3.27
N LEU A 115 12.25 3.81 -2.09
CA LEU A 115 11.95 2.48 -1.53
C LEU A 115 10.44 2.25 -1.39
N THR A 116 9.70 3.20 -0.83
CA THR A 116 8.25 3.11 -0.66
C THR A 116 7.52 3.04 -2.01
N MET A 117 7.87 3.89 -2.98
CA MET A 117 7.27 3.87 -4.32
C MET A 117 7.55 2.55 -5.06
N ARG A 118 8.77 2.03 -4.93
CA ARG A 118 9.14 0.74 -5.54
C ARG A 118 8.42 -0.43 -4.86
N LEU A 119 8.23 -0.37 -3.55
CA LEU A 119 7.47 -1.36 -2.79
C LEU A 119 6.00 -1.37 -3.19
N GLU A 120 5.37 -0.19 -3.27
CA GLU A 120 4.00 0.01 -3.76
C GLU A 120 3.85 -0.59 -5.17
N ALA A 121 4.73 -0.24 -6.11
CA ALA A 121 4.69 -0.77 -7.47
C ALA A 121 4.86 -2.31 -7.51
N ARG A 122 5.73 -2.87 -6.67
CA ARG A 122 5.94 -4.32 -6.56
C ARG A 122 4.70 -5.02 -6.03
N TRP A 123 4.09 -4.52 -4.96
CA TRP A 123 2.86 -5.09 -4.41
C TRP A 123 1.69 -4.98 -5.38
N ASN A 124 1.53 -3.83 -6.05
CA ASN A 124 0.51 -3.65 -7.08
C ASN A 124 0.63 -4.66 -8.23
N ARG A 125 1.86 -5.01 -8.64
CA ARG A 125 2.09 -6.02 -9.68
C ARG A 125 1.80 -7.44 -9.20
N LEU A 126 2.00 -7.71 -7.91
CA LEU A 126 1.82 -9.02 -7.31
C LEU A 126 0.37 -9.31 -6.88
N TRP A 127 -0.50 -8.29 -6.87
CA TRP A 127 -1.96 -8.42 -6.74
C TRP A 127 -2.53 -9.15 -7.97
N GLY A 128 -2.33 -10.47 -8.01
CA GLY A 128 -3.03 -11.41 -8.89
C GLY A 128 -4.15 -12.13 -8.14
N ASP A 129 -4.95 -12.91 -8.88
CA ASP A 129 -6.17 -13.59 -8.42
C ASP A 129 -6.01 -14.55 -7.22
N GLU A 130 -4.78 -14.79 -6.74
CA GLU A 130 -4.46 -15.73 -5.66
C GLU A 130 -4.06 -15.06 -4.33
N GLU A 131 -3.97 -13.72 -4.27
CA GLU A 131 -3.59 -13.06 -3.02
C GLU A 131 -4.76 -12.99 -2.03
N ASP A 132 -4.50 -13.48 -0.81
CA ASP A 132 -5.47 -13.46 0.29
C ASP A 132 -5.91 -12.01 0.62
N PRO A 133 -7.23 -11.72 0.68
CA PRO A 133 -7.73 -10.37 0.97
C PRO A 133 -7.16 -9.76 2.25
N GLN A 134 -6.85 -10.58 3.26
CA GLN A 134 -6.25 -10.09 4.50
C GLN A 134 -4.80 -9.61 4.28
N SER A 135 -4.01 -10.28 3.43
CA SER A 135 -2.68 -9.82 3.00
C SER A 135 -2.75 -8.44 2.34
N ILE A 136 -3.73 -8.23 1.45
CA ILE A 136 -3.93 -6.95 0.77
C ILE A 136 -4.20 -5.83 1.78
N VAL A 137 -5.12 -6.04 2.73
CA VAL A 137 -5.45 -5.06 3.78
C VAL A 137 -4.22 -4.71 4.63
N ILE A 138 -3.43 -5.71 5.01
CA ILE A 138 -2.20 -5.49 5.80
C ILE A 138 -1.20 -4.64 5.01
N LYS A 139 -0.94 -4.99 3.75
CA LYS A 139 -0.01 -4.25 2.88
C LYS A 139 -0.46 -2.81 2.65
N LEU A 140 -1.75 -2.58 2.44
CA LEU A 140 -2.30 -1.22 2.29
C LEU A 140 -2.11 -0.40 3.58
N GLY A 141 -2.40 -0.96 4.75
CA GLY A 141 -2.18 -0.28 6.03
C GLY A 141 -0.70 0.04 6.28
N ILE A 142 0.20 -0.85 5.86
CA ILE A 142 1.64 -0.62 5.93
C ILE A 142 2.08 0.50 4.98
N LEU A 143 1.58 0.54 3.73
CA LEU A 143 1.88 1.63 2.80
C LEU A 143 1.39 2.97 3.36
N GLU A 144 0.17 3.02 3.88
CA GLU A 144 -0.38 4.23 4.52
C GLU A 144 0.51 4.70 5.67
N TYR A 145 0.93 3.79 6.56
CA TYR A 145 1.88 4.10 7.63
C TYR A 145 3.22 4.64 7.10
N LEU A 146 3.80 4.02 6.07
CA LEU A 146 5.06 4.50 5.47
C LEU A 146 4.91 5.88 4.83
N HIS A 147 3.76 6.16 4.22
CA HIS A 147 3.46 7.47 3.67
C HIS A 147 3.32 8.53 4.77
N GLU A 148 2.56 8.25 5.82
CA GLU A 148 2.42 9.15 6.97
C GLU A 148 3.76 9.41 7.67
N PHE A 149 4.59 8.38 7.82
CA PHE A 149 5.93 8.49 8.38
C PHE A 149 6.80 9.44 7.56
N LEU A 150 6.79 9.30 6.23
CA LEU A 150 7.51 10.18 5.30
C LEU A 150 7.03 11.64 5.36
N ASP A 151 5.76 11.86 5.66
CA ASP A 151 5.16 13.19 5.75
C ASP A 151 5.37 13.85 7.12
N ARG A 152 5.47 13.09 8.21
CA ARG A 152 5.64 13.59 9.59
C ARG A 152 7.09 13.76 10.03
N ASP A 153 7.91 12.75 9.80
CA ASP A 153 9.23 12.67 10.44
C ASP A 153 10.33 13.32 9.58
N PHE A 154 9.98 13.82 8.40
CA PHE A 154 10.88 14.48 7.48
C PHE A 154 10.37 15.84 6.94
N ASN A 155 9.31 16.44 7.51
CA ASN A 155 8.85 17.81 7.23
C ASN A 155 8.83 18.65 8.51
#